data_AF-A0A2G6E3V5-F1
#
_entry.id   AF-A0A2G6E3V5-F1
#
_cell.length_a   1.000
_cell.length_b   1.000
_cell.length_c   1.000
_cell.angle_alpha   90.00
_cell.angle_beta   90.00
_cell.angle_gamma   90.00
#
_symmetry.space_group_name_H-M   'P 1'
#
loop_
_entity.id
_entity.type
_entity.pdbx_description
1 polymer ?
#
loop_
_entity_poly.entity_id
_entity_poly.type
_entity_poly.pdbx_seq_one_letter_code
_entity_poly.pdbx_strand_id
1 'polypeptide(L)'
;MVDPIRKSVWADPEFQSKLENFTDYYKTFQEIIDNCKVYFTPQPMFFETTTEWAATLHEIYDGADAQEALDKLTNKLERTLKRAGY
;
A
#
# COMPACT_ATOMS: atom_id res chain seq x y z
N MET A 1 18.12 -3.82 3.86
CA MET A 1 16.81 -3.47 4.44
C MET A 1 16.01 -4.75 4.50
N VAL A 2 15.74 -5.27 5.70
CA VAL A 2 14.98 -6.52 5.88
C VAL A 2 13.51 -6.11 5.96
N ASP A 3 12.66 -6.75 5.18
CA ASP A 3 11.21 -6.50 5.15
C ASP A 3 10.48 -7.74 5.72
N PRO A 4 10.44 -7.90 7.06
CA PRO A 4 10.06 -9.15 7.69
C PRO A 4 8.54 -9.31 7.80
N ILE A 5 7.91 -9.85 6.77
CA ILE A 5 6.48 -10.18 6.80
C ILE A 5 6.21 -11.39 7.73
N ARG A 6 7.24 -12.20 8.05
CA ARG A 6 7.09 -13.47 8.78
C ARG A 6 7.40 -13.32 10.27
N LYS A 7 6.51 -13.88 11.12
CA LYS A 7 6.72 -13.99 12.58
C LYS A 7 8.09 -14.55 12.97
N SER A 8 8.60 -15.51 12.20
CA SER A 8 9.90 -16.15 12.45
C SER A 8 11.07 -15.17 12.39
N VAL A 9 10.99 -14.11 11.59
CA VAL A 9 12.05 -13.10 11.49
C VAL A 9 12.02 -12.16 12.70
N TRP A 10 10.82 -11.80 13.19
CA TRP A 10 10.68 -11.00 14.41
C TRP A 10 11.16 -11.74 15.67
N ALA A 11 11.13 -13.07 15.66
CA ALA A 11 11.66 -13.91 16.73
C ALA A 11 13.18 -14.14 16.67
N ASP A 12 13.85 -13.72 15.60
CA ASP A 12 15.30 -13.91 15.40
C ASP A 12 16.11 -12.93 16.28
N PRO A 13 16.98 -13.42 17.19
CA PRO A 13 17.82 -12.56 18.03
C PRO A 13 18.78 -11.65 17.24
N GLU A 14 19.31 -12.13 16.11
CA GLU A 14 20.21 -11.31 15.27
C GLU A 14 19.43 -10.16 14.62
N PHE A 15 18.16 -10.41 14.26
CA PHE A 15 17.28 -9.38 13.75
C PHE A 15 16.89 -8.37 14.84
N GLN A 16 16.55 -8.82 16.04
CA GLN A 16 16.26 -7.94 17.17
C GLN A 16 17.45 -7.05 17.53
N SER A 17 18.67 -7.59 17.53
CA SER A 17 19.89 -6.81 17.80
C SER A 17 20.11 -5.68 16.77
N LYS A 18 19.80 -5.91 15.49
CA LYS A 18 19.86 -4.86 14.46
C LYS A 18 18.85 -3.74 14.70
N LEU A 19 17.77 -4.01 15.42
CA LEU A 19 16.71 -3.05 15.73
C LEU A 19 16.98 -2.22 17.00
N GLU A 20 17.95 -2.59 17.83
CA GLU A 20 18.25 -1.90 19.10
C GLU A 20 18.60 -0.41 18.93
N ASN A 21 19.22 -0.06 17.79
CA ASN A 21 19.56 1.33 17.48
C ASN A 21 18.37 2.17 17.00
N PHE A 22 17.22 1.55 16.75
CA PHE A 22 16.00 2.24 16.34
C PHE A 22 15.07 2.37 17.54
N THR A 23 15.01 3.59 18.09
CA THR A 23 14.17 3.91 19.25
C THR A 23 12.74 3.40 19.05
N ASP A 24 12.29 2.58 19.99
CA ASP A 24 10.96 1.97 20.07
C ASP A 24 10.49 1.13 18.88
N TYR A 25 11.28 0.94 17.81
CA TYR A 25 10.82 0.29 16.57
C TYR A 25 10.23 -1.10 16.80
N TYR A 26 10.97 -1.98 17.48
CA TYR A 26 10.52 -3.35 17.76
C TYR A 26 9.26 -3.35 18.64
N LYS A 27 9.26 -2.52 19.69
CA LYS A 27 8.14 -2.40 20.62
C LYS A 27 6.88 -1.92 19.90
N THR A 28 6.97 -0.83 19.14
CA THR A 28 5.85 -0.29 18.37
C THR A 28 5.30 -1.31 17.39
N PHE A 29 6.16 -2.04 16.67
CA PHE A 29 5.70 -3.10 15.78
C PHE A 29 4.87 -4.16 16.52
N GLN A 30 5.38 -4.68 17.64
CA GLN A 30 4.68 -5.70 18.44
C GLN A 30 3.35 -5.18 19.00
N GLU A 31 3.25 -3.89 19.33
CA GLU A 31 2.01 -3.28 19.83
C GLU A 31 0.93 -3.13 18.74
N ILE A 32 1.33 -2.83 17.50
CA ILE A 32 0.36 -2.52 16.43
C ILE A 32 0.03 -3.71 15.53
N ILE A 33 0.88 -4.75 15.47
CA ILE A 33 0.76 -5.82 14.47
C ILE A 33 -0.57 -6.58 14.54
N ASP A 34 -1.13 -6.77 15.73
CA ASP A 34 -2.43 -7.44 15.90
C ASP A 34 -3.61 -6.60 15.38
N ASN A 35 -3.41 -5.29 15.25
CA ASN A 35 -4.38 -4.37 14.64
C ASN A 35 -4.17 -4.20 13.13
N CYS A 36 -3.05 -4.68 12.58
CA CYS A 36 -2.77 -4.63 11.16
C CYS A 36 -3.53 -5.74 10.42
N LYS A 37 -4.30 -5.36 9.40
CA LYS A 37 -4.99 -6.30 8.51
C LYS A 37 -4.63 -6.01 7.07
N VAL A 38 -4.33 -7.07 6.32
CA VAL A 38 -4.17 -6.98 4.87
C VAL A 38 -5.57 -6.91 4.26
N TYR A 39 -6.01 -5.70 3.95
CA TYR A 39 -7.26 -5.46 3.20
C TYR A 39 -7.07 -5.53 1.68
N PHE A 40 -5.84 -5.79 1.24
CA PHE A 40 -5.51 -5.84 -0.18
C PHE A 40 -5.87 -7.21 -0.76
N THR A 41 -6.89 -7.23 -1.61
CA THR A 41 -7.17 -8.33 -2.53
C THR A 41 -6.48 -8.00 -3.85
N PRO A 42 -5.60 -8.86 -4.39
CA PRO A 42 -4.97 -8.63 -5.69
C PRO A 42 -6.04 -8.38 -6.75
N GLN A 43 -6.05 -7.16 -7.30
CA GLN A 43 -6.98 -6.78 -8.34
C GLN A 43 -6.36 -7.13 -9.71
N PRO A 44 -7.18 -7.54 -10.68
CA PRO A 44 -6.77 -7.52 -12.07
C PRO A 44 -6.26 -6.13 -12.45
N MET A 45 -5.23 -6.08 -13.29
CA MET A 45 -4.67 -4.79 -13.75
C MET A 45 -4.17 -3.89 -12.61
N PHE A 46 -3.63 -4.48 -11.52
CA PHE A 46 -3.15 -3.74 -10.36
C PHE A 46 -2.12 -2.66 -10.71
N PHE A 47 -1.17 -2.96 -11.60
CA PHE A 47 -0.13 -2.02 -12.01
C PHE A 47 -0.73 -0.84 -12.78
N GLU A 48 -1.67 -1.10 -13.70
CA GLU A 48 -2.35 -0.05 -14.45
C GLU A 48 -3.21 0.80 -13.50
N THR A 49 -3.95 0.16 -12.61
CA THR A 49 -4.79 0.84 -11.61
C THR A 49 -3.96 1.76 -10.71
N THR A 50 -2.83 1.27 -10.20
CA THR A 50 -1.94 2.07 -9.34
C THR A 50 -1.20 3.17 -10.11
N THR A 51 -0.85 2.94 -11.38
CA THR A 51 -0.25 3.96 -12.24
C THR A 51 -1.22 5.12 -12.49
N GLU A 52 -2.46 4.80 -12.84
CA GLU A 52 -3.52 5.78 -13.09
C GLU A 52 -3.91 6.53 -11.82
N TRP A 53 -3.95 5.83 -10.67
CA TRP A 53 -4.15 6.46 -9.37
C TRP A 53 -3.04 7.45 -9.02
N ALA A 54 -1.77 7.06 -9.19
CA ALA A 54 -0.63 7.96 -8.95
C ALA A 54 -0.68 9.20 -9.84
N ALA A 55 -0.99 9.05 -11.13
CA ALA A 55 -1.17 10.18 -12.04
C ALA A 55 -2.30 11.12 -11.59
N THR A 56 -3.44 10.56 -11.18
CA THR A 56 -4.58 11.35 -10.68
C THR A 56 -4.24 12.09 -9.38
N LEU A 57 -3.47 11.48 -8.48
CA LEU A 57 -2.99 12.16 -7.26
C LEU A 57 -2.08 13.35 -7.59
N HIS A 58 -1.27 13.28 -8.66
CA HIS A 58 -0.50 14.42 -9.13
C HIS A 58 -1.40 15.54 -9.65
N GLU A 59 -2.46 15.23 -10.40
CA GLU A 59 -3.43 16.24 -10.84
C GLU A 59 -4.11 16.95 -9.66
N ILE A 60 -4.48 16.19 -8.62
CA ILE A 60 -5.06 16.74 -7.38
C ILE A 60 -4.05 17.63 -6.66
N TYR A 61 -2.79 17.19 -6.55
CA TYR A 61 -1.72 17.98 -5.96
C TYR A 61 -1.49 19.31 -6.72
N ASP A 62 -1.64 19.28 -8.04
CA ASP A 62 -1.53 20.46 -8.91
C ASP A 62 -2.80 21.36 -8.89
N GLY A 63 -3.81 21.00 -8.09
CA GLY A 63 -4.97 21.83 -7.81
C GLY A 63 -6.28 21.40 -8.47
N ALA A 64 -6.35 20.21 -9.08
CA ALA A 64 -7.61 19.65 -9.53
C ALA A 64 -8.55 19.34 -8.34
N ASP A 65 -9.86 19.47 -8.55
CA ASP A 65 -10.83 19.03 -7.55
C ASP A 65 -10.73 17.51 -7.33
N ALA A 66 -10.59 17.13 -6.07
CA ALA A 66 -10.34 15.74 -5.72
C ALA A 66 -11.50 14.80 -6.09
N GLN A 67 -12.74 15.25 -5.88
CA GLN A 67 -13.92 14.45 -6.19
C GLN A 67 -14.02 14.22 -7.70
N GLU A 68 -13.92 15.29 -8.49
CA GLU A 68 -14.03 15.21 -9.94
C GLU A 68 -12.89 14.37 -10.56
N ALA A 69 -11.66 14.54 -10.08
CA ALA A 69 -10.51 13.78 -10.56
C ALA A 69 -10.66 12.27 -10.27
N LEU A 70 -11.09 11.91 -9.06
CA LEU A 70 -11.32 10.51 -8.66
C LEU A 70 -12.53 9.89 -9.36
N ASP A 71 -13.59 10.67 -9.64
CA ASP A 71 -14.74 10.19 -10.43
C ASP A 71 -14.34 9.91 -11.88
N LYS A 72 -13.52 10.77 -12.49
CA LYS A 72 -12.96 10.53 -13.83
C LYS A 72 -12.08 9.28 -13.87
N LEU A 73 -11.21 9.11 -12.86
CA LEU A 73 -10.38 7.92 -12.71
C LEU A 73 -11.24 6.65 -12.61
N THR A 74 -12.26 6.64 -11.75
CA THR A 74 -13.18 5.50 -11.59
C THR A 74 -13.81 5.11 -12.92
N ASN A 75 -14.37 6.07 -13.65
CA ASN A 75 -14.94 5.84 -14.98
C ASN A 75 -13.92 5.32 -16.02
N LYS A 76 -12.66 5.74 -15.93
CA LYS A 76 -11.58 5.23 -16.78
C LYS A 76 -11.24 3.78 -16.44
N LEU A 77 -11.07 3.46 -15.16
CA LEU A 77 -10.74 2.12 -14.69
C LEU A 77 -11.85 1.11 -14.96
N GLU A 78 -13.11 1.46 -14.77
CA GLU A 78 -14.25 0.60 -15.12
C GLU A 78 -14.24 0.19 -16.60
N ARG A 79 -13.93 1.12 -17.50
CA ARG A 79 -13.82 0.84 -18.95
C ARG A 79 -12.63 -0.06 -19.24
N THR A 80 -11.51 0.15 -18.56
CA THR A 80 -10.30 -0.67 -18.69
C THR A 80 -10.55 -2.11 -18.25
N LEU A 81 -11.21 -2.30 -17.09
CA LEU A 81 -11.57 -3.61 -16.57
C LEU A 81 -12.51 -4.35 -17.52
N LYS A 82 -13.59 -3.69 -17.98
CA LYS A 82 -14.53 -4.26 -18.96
C LYS A 82 -13.84 -4.73 -20.24
N ARG A 83 -12.88 -3.94 -20.75
CA ARG A 83 -12.10 -4.30 -21.96
C ARG A 83 -11.16 -5.48 -21.71
N ALA A 84 -10.65 -5.63 -20.50
CA ALA A 84 -9.80 -6.74 -20.09
C ALA A 84 -10.61 -8.01 -19.72
N GLY A 85 -11.94 -7.95 -19.76
CA GLY A 85 -12.82 -9.09 -19.49
C GLY A 85 -13.20 -9.27 -18.01
N TYR A 86 -13.11 -8.21 -17.21
CA TYR A 86 -13.52 -8.15 -15.81
C TYR A 86 -14.79 -7.33 -15.60
#